data_AF-A0A9P4Y843-F1
#
_entry.id   AF-A0A9P4Y843-F1
#
_cell.length_a   1.000
_cell.length_b   1.000
_cell.length_c   1.000
_cell.angle_alpha   90.00
_cell.angle_beta   90.00
_cell.angle_gamma   90.00
#
_symmetry.space_group_name_H-M   'P 1'
#
loop_
_entity.id
_entity.type
_entity.pdbx_description
1 polymer ?
#
loop_
_entity_poly.entity_id
_entity_poly.type
_entity_poly.pdbx_seq_one_letter_code
_entity_poly.pdbx_strand_id
1 'polypeptide(L)'
;LNRINKLHSNCSMKTQERYYLAKLISAFDIEMLACAYCRKMEAFCCFAENSSRCKECVSLNQSCDTSCFSASAAGRLIREKCKILSEEAEAELANAAALQALLASQARLDRIRKQRRLLEKQAAEMIRCSFNSLE
;
A
#
# COMPACT_ATOMS: atom_id res chain seq x y z
N LEU A 1 5.57 31.00 -4.66
CA LEU A 1 4.70 30.32 -3.67
C LEU A 1 3.64 31.25 -3.01
N ASN A 2 3.79 32.58 -2.99
CA ASN A 2 2.91 33.47 -2.19
C ASN A 2 1.78 34.23 -2.93
N ARG A 3 1.50 33.96 -4.22
CA ARG A 3 0.37 34.60 -4.94
C ARG A 3 -0.91 33.77 -5.03
N ILE A 4 -0.82 32.44 -4.94
CA ILE A 4 -1.99 31.55 -5.11
C ILE A 4 -2.79 31.45 -3.80
N ASN A 5 -2.12 31.44 -2.64
CA ASN A 5 -2.79 31.39 -1.33
C ASN A 5 -3.61 32.64 -1.01
N LYS A 6 -3.37 33.77 -1.69
CA LYS A 6 -4.08 35.04 -1.45
C LYS A 6 -5.41 35.15 -2.20
N LEU A 7 -5.68 34.27 -3.18
CA LEU A 7 -6.95 34.25 -3.93
C LEU A 7 -8.04 33.42 -3.24
N HIS A 8 -7.69 32.61 -2.24
CA HIS A 8 -8.61 31.67 -1.59
C HIS A 8 -9.19 32.18 -0.26
N SER A 9 -8.91 33.42 0.16
CA SER A 9 -9.47 33.95 1.42
C SER A 9 -10.89 34.50 1.30
N ASN A 10 -11.40 34.72 0.07
CA ASN A 10 -12.73 35.30 -0.19
C ASN A 10 -13.64 34.37 -1.00
N CYS A 11 -13.29 33.09 -1.12
CA CYS A 11 -14.12 32.13 -1.83
C CYS A 11 -15.02 31.39 -0.84
N SER A 12 -16.31 31.28 -1.15
CA SER A 12 -17.27 30.47 -0.39
C SER A 12 -16.70 29.08 -0.12
N MET A 13 -16.93 28.54 1.08
CA MET A 13 -16.49 27.18 1.45
C MET A 13 -16.87 26.14 0.40
N LYS A 14 -18.04 26.31 -0.22
CA LYS A 14 -18.51 25.46 -1.32
C LYS A 14 -17.62 25.50 -2.56
N THR A 15 -17.01 26.64 -2.87
CA THR A 15 -16.10 26.73 -4.02
C THR A 15 -14.76 26.05 -3.73
N GLN A 16 -14.32 26.08 -2.48
CA GLN A 16 -13.10 25.42 -2.04
C GLN A 16 -13.30 23.89 -2.00
N GLU A 17 -14.46 23.43 -1.54
CA GLU A 17 -14.88 22.02 -1.58
C GLU A 17 -14.93 21.48 -3.02
N ARG A 18 -15.57 22.20 -3.96
CA ARG A 18 -15.57 21.84 -5.39
C ARG A 18 -14.18 21.74 -6.00
N TYR A 19 -13.29 22.68 -5.66
CA TYR A 19 -11.92 22.69 -6.17
C TYR A 19 -11.14 21.46 -5.72
N TYR A 20 -11.25 21.11 -4.44
CA TYR A 20 -10.59 19.92 -3.90
C TYR A 20 -11.21 18.62 -4.43
N LEU A 21 -12.54 18.57 -4.59
CA LEU A 21 -13.24 17.42 -5.18
C LEU A 21 -12.82 17.21 -6.65
N ALA A 22 -12.75 18.26 -7.45
CA ALA A 22 -12.29 18.20 -8.84
C ALA A 22 -10.83 17.71 -8.93
N LYS A 23 -9.93 18.20 -8.06
CA LYS A 23 -8.55 17.70 -7.98
C LYS A 23 -8.47 16.23 -7.58
N LEU A 24 -9.37 15.77 -6.70
CA LEU A 24 -9.46 14.37 -6.30
C LEU A 24 -9.95 13.50 -7.45
N ILE A 25 -10.95 13.94 -8.21
CA ILE A 25 -11.45 13.22 -9.40
C ILE A 25 -10.36 13.11 -10.48
N SER A 26 -9.62 14.19 -10.76
CA SER A 26 -8.55 14.20 -11.77
C SER A 26 -7.29 13.45 -11.35
N ALA A 27 -7.01 13.30 -10.06
CA ALA A 27 -5.81 12.59 -9.58
C ALA A 27 -5.94 11.06 -9.60
N PHE A 28 -7.15 10.52 -9.76
CA PHE A 28 -7.40 9.09 -9.65
C PHE A 28 -7.94 8.40 -10.92
N ASP A 29 -8.11 9.10 -12.05
CA ASP A 29 -8.58 8.53 -13.34
C ASP A 29 -9.82 7.62 -13.19
N ILE A 30 -10.70 7.95 -12.24
CA ILE A 30 -11.86 7.12 -11.92
C ILE A 30 -12.99 7.55 -12.86
N GLU A 31 -13.24 6.77 -13.91
CA GLU A 31 -14.55 6.75 -14.57
C GLU A 31 -15.61 6.52 -13.49
N MET A 32 -16.37 7.56 -13.13
CA MET A 32 -17.48 7.39 -12.20
C MET A 32 -18.50 6.46 -12.85
N LEU A 33 -18.72 5.29 -12.23
CA LEU A 33 -19.72 4.34 -12.67
C LEU A 33 -21.06 5.06 -12.89
N ALA A 34 -21.53 5.10 -14.13
CA ALA A 34 -22.88 5.56 -14.43
C ALA A 34 -23.88 4.77 -13.59
N CYS A 35 -24.92 5.44 -13.07
CA CYS A 35 -26.02 4.77 -12.38
C CYS A 35 -26.63 3.70 -13.32
N ALA A 36 -27.26 2.66 -12.77
CA ALA A 36 -27.80 1.57 -13.58
C ALA A 36 -28.71 2.06 -14.72
N TYR A 37 -29.50 3.10 -14.44
CA TYR A 37 -30.34 3.77 -15.45
C TYR A 37 -29.52 4.47 -16.55
N CYS A 38 -28.57 5.33 -16.18
CA CYS A 38 -27.74 6.05 -17.16
C CYS A 38 -26.85 5.10 -17.96
N ARG A 39 -26.39 3.99 -17.36
CA ARG A 39 -25.66 2.94 -18.08
C ARG A 39 -26.55 2.26 -19.13
N LYS A 40 -27.80 1.93 -18.76
CA LYS A 40 -28.77 1.31 -19.69
C LYS A 40 -29.16 2.22 -20.84
N MET A 41 -29.25 3.52 -20.58
CA MET A 41 -29.65 4.53 -21.57
C MET A 41 -28.46 5.17 -22.30
N GLU A 42 -27.23 4.70 -22.04
CA GLU A 42 -25.98 5.31 -22.52
C GLU A 42 -25.91 6.83 -22.28
N ALA A 43 -26.55 7.28 -21.21
CA ALA A 43 -26.66 8.69 -20.85
C ALA A 43 -25.48 9.11 -19.96
N PHE A 44 -25.03 10.35 -20.12
CA PHE A 44 -23.94 10.90 -19.32
C PHE A 44 -24.38 11.14 -17.87
N CYS A 45 -23.92 10.30 -16.94
CA CYS A 45 -24.32 10.35 -15.54
C CYS A 45 -23.52 11.41 -14.76
N CYS A 46 -24.11 12.57 -14.51
CA CYS A 46 -23.47 13.65 -13.75
C CYS A 46 -24.19 13.96 -12.41
N PHE A 47 -23.42 14.31 -11.37
CA PHE A 47 -23.91 14.61 -10.03
C PHE A 47 -23.67 16.08 -9.65
N ALA A 48 -24.61 16.64 -8.88
CA ALA A 48 -24.40 17.89 -8.17
C ALA A 48 -23.90 17.60 -6.74
N GLU A 49 -23.08 18.50 -6.19
CA GLU A 49 -22.36 18.39 -4.91
C GLU A 49 -23.23 18.01 -3.68
N ASN A 50 -24.54 18.19 -3.75
CA ASN A 50 -25.49 17.87 -2.67
C ASN A 50 -26.70 17.07 -3.15
N SER A 51 -26.61 16.45 -4.32
CA SER A 51 -27.69 15.61 -4.84
C SER A 51 -27.40 14.15 -4.55
N SER A 52 -28.37 13.45 -3.98
CA SER A 52 -28.36 11.98 -3.87
C SER A 52 -28.66 11.28 -5.20
N ARG A 53 -28.99 12.03 -6.26
CA ARG A 53 -29.39 11.53 -7.58
C ARG A 53 -28.62 12.24 -8.69
N CYS A 54 -28.27 11.52 -9.75
CA CYS A 54 -27.68 12.13 -10.94
C CYS A 54 -28.70 13.01 -11.66
N LYS A 55 -28.22 13.95 -12.49
CA LYS A 55 -29.04 14.90 -13.26
C LYS A 55 -30.18 14.22 -14.01
N GLU A 56 -29.91 13.18 -14.78
CA GLU A 56 -30.91 12.47 -15.57
C GLU A 56 -31.95 11.75 -14.69
N CYS A 57 -31.55 11.16 -13.57
CA CYS A 57 -32.49 10.56 -12.61
C CYS A 57 -33.36 11.62 -11.90
N VAL A 58 -32.84 12.82 -11.68
CA VAL A 58 -33.63 13.97 -11.18
C VAL A 58 -34.62 14.44 -12.25
N SER A 59 -34.17 14.63 -13.50
CA SER A 59 -35.00 15.11 -14.61
C SER A 59 -36.16 14.17 -14.94
N LEU A 60 -35.94 12.86 -14.83
CA LEU A 60 -36.95 11.85 -15.15
C LEU A 60 -37.74 11.36 -13.92
N ASN A 61 -37.47 11.96 -12.77
CA ASN A 61 -38.01 11.53 -11.48
C ASN A 61 -37.85 10.02 -11.19
N GLN A 62 -36.74 9.42 -11.62
CA GLN A 62 -36.38 8.01 -11.35
C GLN A 62 -35.42 7.85 -10.17
N SER A 63 -35.51 6.74 -9.44
CA SER A 63 -34.53 6.41 -8.40
C SER A 63 -33.11 6.32 -8.99
N CYS A 64 -32.12 6.80 -8.25
CA CYS A 64 -30.73 6.76 -8.67
C CYS A 64 -29.96 5.81 -7.75
N ASP A 65 -29.40 4.75 -8.33
CA ASP A 65 -28.76 3.69 -7.54
C ASP A 65 -27.30 3.99 -7.20
N THR A 66 -26.76 5.10 -7.72
CA THR A 66 -25.43 5.58 -7.35
C THR A 66 -25.51 6.29 -6.01
N SER A 67 -25.28 5.54 -4.93
CA SER A 67 -24.96 6.13 -3.65
C SER A 67 -23.64 6.90 -3.81
N CYS A 68 -23.69 8.24 -3.75
CA CYS A 68 -22.49 9.05 -3.60
C CYS A 68 -21.62 8.45 -2.49
N PHE A 69 -20.37 8.11 -2.80
CA PHE A 69 -19.40 7.67 -1.80
C PHE A 69 -19.39 8.70 -0.67
N SER A 70 -19.77 8.27 0.54
CA SER A 70 -19.70 9.15 1.70
C SER A 70 -18.27 9.64 1.89
N ALA A 71 -18.06 10.95 1.97
CA ALA A 71 -16.75 11.53 2.27
C ALA A 71 -16.15 10.98 3.57
N SER A 72 -17.00 10.62 4.55
CA SER A 72 -16.56 9.98 5.79
C SER A 72 -16.07 8.54 5.57
N ALA A 73 -16.70 7.80 4.67
CA ALA A 73 -16.29 6.45 4.29
C ALA A 73 -14.98 6.47 3.48
N ALA A 74 -14.85 7.39 2.53
CA ALA A 74 -13.61 7.59 1.78
C ALA A 74 -12.44 8.02 2.69
N GLY A 75 -12.68 8.96 3.62
CA GLY A 75 -11.68 9.37 4.61
C GLY A 75 -11.25 8.24 5.53
N ARG A 76 -12.16 7.33 5.90
CA ARG A 76 -11.83 6.12 6.67
C ARG A 76 -10.91 5.19 5.87
N LEU A 77 -11.23 4.93 4.59
CA LEU A 77 -10.41 4.06 3.73
C LEU A 77 -9.00 4.64 3.52
N ILE A 78 -8.88 5.96 3.34
CA ILE A 78 -7.57 6.61 3.20
C ILE A 78 -6.75 6.44 4.48
N ARG A 79 -7.34 6.70 5.65
CA ARG A 79 -6.64 6.53 6.94
C ARG A 79 -6.20 5.09 7.15
N GLU A 80 -7.08 4.13 6.85
CA GLU A 80 -6.76 2.71 6.98
C GLU A 80 -5.62 2.32 6.04
N LYS A 81 -5.66 2.78 4.78
CA LYS A 81 -4.58 2.55 3.83
C LYS A 81 -3.25 3.14 4.30
N CYS A 82 -3.26 4.38 4.80
CA CYS A 82 -2.05 5.00 5.33
C CYS A 82 -1.50 4.25 6.55
N LYS A 83 -2.36 3.76 7.43
CA LYS A 83 -1.97 2.93 8.57
C LYS A 83 -1.32 1.62 8.11
N ILE A 84 -1.97 0.90 7.19
CA ILE A 84 -1.43 -0.35 6.62
C ILE A 84 -0.07 -0.11 5.98
N LEU A 85 0.09 0.94 5.17
CA LEU A 85 1.39 1.26 4.54
C LEU A 85 2.51 1.53 5.56
N SER A 86 2.17 2.15 6.70
CA SER A 86 3.14 2.36 7.79
C SER A 86 3.52 1.04 8.45
N GLU A 87 2.54 0.18 8.72
CA GLU A 87 2.76 -1.15 9.31
C GLU A 87 3.57 -2.05 8.37
N GLU A 88 3.32 -1.99 7.06
CA GLU A 88 4.10 -2.69 6.04
C GLU A 88 5.57 -2.25 6.04
N ALA A 89 5.83 -0.93 6.04
CA ALA A 89 7.19 -0.40 6.06
C ALA A 89 7.96 -0.80 7.34
N GLU A 90 7.29 -0.78 8.50
CA GLU A 90 7.88 -1.24 9.76
C GLU A 90 8.20 -2.74 9.73
N ALA A 91 7.28 -3.56 9.19
CA ALA A 91 7.48 -4.99 9.04
C ALA A 91 8.63 -5.32 8.06
N GLU A 92 8.75 -4.58 6.96
CA GLU A 92 9.86 -4.74 6.01
C GLU A 92 11.22 -4.45 6.65
N LEU A 93 11.31 -3.38 7.43
CA LEU A 93 12.53 -3.05 8.18
C LEU A 93 12.89 -4.14 9.20
N ALA A 94 11.91 -4.65 9.93
CA ALA A 94 12.11 -5.73 10.89
C ALA A 94 12.57 -7.03 10.18
N ASN A 95 11.96 -7.36 9.03
CA ASN A 95 12.35 -8.52 8.22
C ASN A 95 13.78 -8.40 7.69
N ALA A 96 14.17 -7.21 7.22
CA ALA A 96 15.54 -6.97 6.75
C ALA A 96 16.57 -7.17 7.87
N ALA A 97 16.29 -6.67 9.08
CA ALA A 97 17.15 -6.86 10.24
C ALA A 97 17.24 -8.34 10.66
N ALA A 98 16.11 -9.06 10.68
CA ALA A 98 16.07 -10.48 10.99
C ALA A 98 16.86 -11.32 9.98
N LEU A 99 16.77 -10.99 8.69
CA LEU A 99 17.53 -11.66 7.64
C LEU A 99 19.04 -11.45 7.82
N GLN A 100 19.49 -10.24 8.15
CA GLN A 100 20.90 -9.97 8.44
C GLN A 100 21.41 -10.78 9.63
N ALA A 101 20.64 -10.85 10.72
CA ALA A 101 20.98 -11.64 11.89
C ALA A 101 21.06 -13.15 11.56
N LEU A 102 20.12 -13.65 10.75
CA LEU A 102 20.12 -15.03 10.28
C LEU A 102 21.40 -15.33 9.48
N LEU A 103 21.76 -14.49 8.51
CA LEU A 103 22.97 -14.64 7.70
C LEU A 103 24.24 -14.67 8.56
N ALA A 104 24.34 -13.79 9.56
CA ALA A 104 25.47 -13.76 10.50
C ALA A 104 25.56 -15.07 11.33
N SER A 105 24.40 -15.57 11.80
CA SER A 105 24.33 -16.84 12.53
C SER A 105 24.72 -18.04 11.65
N GLN A 106 24.30 -18.04 10.39
CA GLN A 106 24.63 -19.07 9.41
C GLN A 106 26.14 -19.10 9.15
N ALA A 107 26.76 -17.92 8.96
CA ALA A 107 28.20 -17.81 8.76
C ALA A 107 29.00 -18.32 9.99
N ARG A 108 28.50 -18.10 11.21
CA ARG A 108 29.08 -18.68 12.42
C ARG A 108 28.97 -20.21 12.42
N LEU A 109 27.79 -20.75 12.10
CA LEU A 109 27.57 -22.20 12.03
C LEU A 109 28.50 -22.86 11.00
N ASP A 110 28.68 -22.25 9.83
CA ASP A 110 29.56 -22.78 8.79
C ASP A 110 31.03 -22.78 9.21
N ARG A 111 31.49 -21.74 9.93
CA ARG A 111 32.84 -21.72 10.52
C ARG A 111 33.03 -22.87 11.51
N ILE A 112 32.08 -23.08 12.41
CA ILE A 112 32.13 -24.18 13.39
C ILE A 112 32.14 -25.54 12.68
N ARG A 113 31.31 -25.73 11.64
CA ARG A 113 31.29 -26.96 10.84
C ARG A 113 32.62 -27.20 10.13
N LYS A 114 33.26 -26.16 9.60
CA LYS A 114 34.60 -26.27 8.98
C LYS A 114 35.65 -26.67 10.01
N GLN A 115 35.65 -26.05 11.19
CA GLN A 115 36.56 -26.39 12.28
C GLN A 115 36.39 -27.85 12.73
N ARG A 116 35.15 -28.31 12.93
CA ARG A 116 34.86 -29.71 13.26
C ARG A 116 35.45 -30.67 12.21
N ARG A 117 35.19 -30.42 10.92
CA ARG A 117 35.71 -31.26 9.83
C ARG A 117 37.24 -31.28 9.78
N LEU A 118 37.90 -30.15 10.10
CA LEU A 118 39.35 -30.09 10.16
C LEU A 118 39.90 -30.95 11.29
N LEU A 119 39.32 -30.85 12.49
CA LEU A 119 39.70 -31.67 13.64
C LEU A 119 39.49 -33.16 13.36
N GLU A 120 38.37 -33.54 12.75
CA GLU A 120 38.10 -34.93 12.35
C GLU A 120 39.16 -35.45 11.36
N LYS A 121 39.57 -34.64 10.38
CA LYS A 121 40.65 -34.99 9.45
C LYS A 121 41.99 -35.14 10.16
N GLN A 122 42.33 -34.22 11.07
CA GLN A 122 43.57 -34.29 11.84
C GLN A 122 43.61 -35.53 12.74
N ALA A 123 42.50 -35.85 13.42
CA ALA A 123 42.37 -37.03 14.25
C ALA A 123 42.53 -38.32 13.41
N ALA A 124 41.87 -38.40 12.25
CA ALA A 124 42.01 -39.54 11.35
C ALA A 124 43.47 -39.73 10.86
N GLU A 125 44.16 -38.63 10.56
CA GLU A 125 45.56 -38.67 10.14
C GLU A 125 46.50 -39.12 11.28
N MET A 126 46.30 -38.62 12.49
CA MET A 126 47.06 -39.05 13.67
C MET A 126 46.90 -40.56 13.92
N ILE A 127 45.67 -41.06 13.82
CA ILE A 127 45.38 -42.49 13.95
C ILE A 127 46.14 -43.27 12.85
N ARG A 128 46.05 -42.84 11.59
CA ARG A 128 46.75 -43.48 10.46
C ARG A 128 48.27 -43.52 10.66
N CYS A 129 48.88 -42.40 11.03
CA CYS A 129 50.32 -42.34 11.30
C CYS A 129 50.73 -43.22 12.49
N SER A 130 49.90 -43.29 13.54
CA SER A 130 50.18 -44.14 14.70
C SER A 130 50.22 -45.63 14.34
N PHE A 131 49.36 -46.09 13.42
CA PHE A 131 49.35 -47.47 12.97
C PHE A 131 50.51 -47.79 12.03
N ASN A 132 50.89 -46.87 11.14
CA ASN A 132 52.04 -47.06 10.24
C ASN A 132 53.40 -47.05 10.95
N SER A 133 53.46 -46.59 12.21
CA SER A 133 54.70 -46.54 13.01
C SER A 133 54.92 -47.81 13.85
N LEU A 134 53.99 -48.76 13.78
CA LEU A 134 53.98 -50.02 14.55
C LEU A 134 54.29 -51.27 13.69
N GLU A 135 54.60 -51.07 12.41
CA GLU A 135 55.18 -52.08 11.50
C GLU A 135 56.69 -51.86 11.35
#